data_AF-A0A497B9V2-F1
#
_entry.id   AF-A0A497B9V2-F1
#
_cell.length_a   1.000
_cell.length_b   1.000
_cell.length_c   1.000
_cell.angle_alpha   90.00
_cell.angle_beta   90.00
_cell.angle_gamma   90.00
#
_symmetry.space_group_name_H-M   'P 1'
#
loop_
_entity.id
_entity.type
_entity.pdbx_description
1 polymer ?
#
loop_
_entity_poly.entity_id
_entity_poly.type
_entity_poly.pdbx_seq_one_letter_code
_entity_poly.pdbx_strand_id
1 'polypeptide(L)'
;MALNVGVLLLAVHQLEGGWLALALVFSSPVFFDLARTNNIDWLPLLGLLAGERWGILLLVSKPQSLGAAALIWARRDWRVLLVPAVAFAASFLLWGYWPGRVQFDPVHTVFNFAPFPVGVPYGVYLLWRAWRSDDPYLAAVSTPLLMPYIAPYSITGVLVVLSSRYRTAALWFYLVIWAFVVIEVRRLNG
;
A
#
# COMPACT_ATOMS: atom_id res chain seq x y z
N MET A 1 -11.97 11.39 6.21
CA MET A 1 -12.42 11.41 4.80
C MET A 1 -11.61 12.38 3.94
N ALA A 2 -11.45 13.65 4.34
CA ALA A 2 -10.75 14.65 3.52
C ALA A 2 -9.33 14.22 3.10
N LEU A 3 -8.54 13.61 4.01
CA LEU A 3 -7.20 13.10 3.68
C LEU A 3 -7.23 11.92 2.71
N ASN A 4 -8.20 11.01 2.84
CA ASN A 4 -8.40 9.90 1.90
C ASN A 4 -8.64 10.40 0.48
N VAL A 5 -9.35 11.50 0.30
CA VAL A 5 -9.56 12.06 -1.05
C VAL A 5 -8.37 12.92 -1.47
N GLY A 6 -7.92 13.85 -0.62
CA GLY A 6 -6.90 14.83 -0.94
C GLY A 6 -5.54 14.20 -1.25
N VAL A 7 -5.10 13.20 -0.48
CA VAL A 7 -3.83 12.52 -0.73
C VAL A 7 -3.89 11.66 -2.00
N LEU A 8 -5.02 10.99 -2.27
CA LEU A 8 -5.17 10.23 -3.52
C LEU A 8 -5.15 11.17 -4.74
N LEU A 9 -5.85 12.31 -4.68
CA LEU A 9 -5.80 13.33 -5.74
C LEU A 9 -4.37 13.85 -5.95
N LEU A 10 -3.69 14.21 -4.87
CA LEU A 10 -2.31 14.67 -4.90
C LEU A 10 -1.38 13.61 -5.50
N ALA A 11 -1.56 12.35 -5.11
CA ALA A 11 -0.75 11.24 -5.61
C ALA A 11 -0.98 10.98 -7.09
N VAL A 12 -2.23 10.98 -7.55
CA VAL A 12 -2.54 10.86 -8.98
C VAL A 12 -1.88 12.00 -9.75
N HIS A 13 -1.97 13.24 -9.25
CA HIS A 13 -1.35 14.40 -9.90
C HIS A 13 0.19 14.31 -9.94
N GLN A 14 0.86 14.05 -8.81
CA GLN A 14 2.32 13.97 -8.73
C GLN A 14 2.91 12.77 -9.48
N LEU A 15 2.16 11.69 -9.62
CA LEU A 15 2.55 10.53 -10.41
C LEU A 15 2.19 10.67 -11.90
N GLU A 16 1.76 11.87 -12.33
CA GLU A 16 1.39 12.20 -13.72
C GLU A 16 0.22 11.33 -14.24
N GLY A 17 -0.64 10.87 -13.33
CA GLY A 17 -1.89 10.20 -13.67
C GLY A 17 -2.91 11.18 -14.24
N GLY A 18 -3.62 10.75 -15.29
CA GLY A 18 -4.66 11.54 -15.95
C GLY A 18 -6.07 11.28 -15.38
N TRP A 19 -7.08 11.81 -16.08
CA TRP A 19 -8.50 11.62 -15.72
C TRP A 19 -8.89 10.14 -15.60
N LEU A 20 -8.28 9.27 -16.41
CA LEU A 20 -8.55 7.83 -16.36
C LEU A 20 -8.08 7.23 -15.03
N ALA A 21 -6.95 7.69 -14.48
CA ALA A 21 -6.47 7.23 -13.18
C ALA A 21 -7.43 7.66 -12.06
N LEU A 22 -7.92 8.90 -12.11
CA LEU A 22 -8.98 9.37 -11.22
C LEU A 22 -10.23 8.51 -11.33
N ALA A 23 -10.71 8.27 -12.55
CA ALA A 23 -11.89 7.45 -12.78
C ALA A 23 -11.72 6.05 -12.17
N LEU A 24 -10.62 5.35 -12.48
CA LEU A 24 -10.36 4.00 -11.96
C LEU A 24 -10.27 3.98 -10.44
N VAL A 25 -9.55 4.93 -9.83
CA VAL A 25 -9.37 4.97 -8.37
C VAL A 25 -10.69 5.28 -7.67
N PHE A 26 -11.35 6.38 -8.02
CA PHE A 26 -12.53 6.89 -7.31
C PHE A 26 -13.83 6.11 -7.60
N SER A 27 -13.86 5.30 -8.66
CA SER A 27 -14.95 4.36 -8.93
C SER A 27 -14.65 2.93 -8.49
N SER A 28 -13.48 2.64 -7.93
CA SER A 28 -13.15 1.28 -7.48
C SER A 28 -13.86 0.92 -6.17
N PRO A 29 -14.20 -0.37 -5.95
CA PRO A 29 -14.80 -0.79 -4.69
C PRO A 29 -13.80 -0.74 -3.53
N VAL A 30 -12.48 -0.83 -3.79
CA VAL A 30 -11.45 -0.65 -2.75
C VAL A 30 -11.39 0.80 -2.24
N PHE A 31 -11.65 1.79 -3.09
CA PHE A 31 -11.81 3.17 -2.65
C PHE A 31 -13.09 3.36 -1.84
N PHE A 32 -14.21 2.77 -2.24
CA PHE A 32 -15.44 2.84 -1.44
C PHE A 32 -15.26 2.20 -0.06
N ASP A 33 -14.52 1.09 0.03
CA ASP A 33 -14.17 0.49 1.32
C ASP A 33 -13.24 1.39 2.15
N LEU A 34 -12.25 2.05 1.52
CA LEU A 34 -11.40 3.04 2.20
C LEU A 34 -12.21 4.23 2.73
N ALA A 35 -13.14 4.73 1.92
CA ALA A 35 -14.02 5.83 2.27
C ALA A 35 -14.93 5.46 3.45
N ARG A 36 -15.51 4.25 3.43
CA ARG A 36 -16.37 3.70 4.48
C ARG A 36 -15.62 3.46 5.79
N THR A 37 -14.43 2.87 5.74
CA THR A 37 -13.62 2.53 6.93
C THR A 37 -12.83 3.71 7.47
N ASN A 38 -12.66 4.76 6.65
CA ASN A 38 -11.84 5.93 6.96
C ASN A 38 -10.43 5.55 7.45
N ASN A 39 -9.85 4.49 6.86
CA ASN A 39 -8.52 4.01 7.24
C ASN A 39 -7.41 5.01 6.86
N ILE A 40 -6.21 4.79 7.40
CA ILE A 40 -5.02 5.61 7.20
C ILE A 40 -4.12 5.12 6.04
N ASP A 41 -4.65 4.38 5.07
CA ASP A 41 -3.88 3.90 3.90
C ASP A 41 -3.43 5.01 2.94
N TRP A 42 -3.90 6.24 3.16
CA TRP A 42 -3.30 7.42 2.56
C TRP A 42 -1.87 7.67 3.07
N LEU A 43 -1.49 7.17 4.24
CA LEU A 43 -0.18 7.44 4.87
C LEU A 43 1.00 6.80 4.11
N PRO A 44 0.97 5.51 3.70
CA PRO A 44 2.04 4.93 2.89
C PRO A 44 2.15 5.58 1.51
N LEU A 45 1.02 5.99 0.92
CA LEU A 45 1.02 6.69 -0.35
C LEU A 45 1.65 8.09 -0.21
N LEU A 46 1.31 8.83 0.85
CA LEU A 46 1.98 10.07 1.19
C LEU A 46 3.48 9.85 1.42
N GLY A 47 3.85 8.72 2.04
CA GLY A 47 5.23 8.27 2.16
C GLY A 47 5.93 8.19 0.82
N LEU A 48 5.31 7.53 -0.16
CA LEU A 48 5.85 7.42 -1.51
C LEU A 48 6.05 8.79 -2.18
N LEU A 49 5.15 9.75 -1.95
CA LEU A 49 5.26 11.12 -2.48
C LEU A 49 6.30 11.99 -1.78
N ALA A 50 6.51 11.78 -0.47
CA ALA A 50 7.47 12.57 0.32
C ALA A 50 8.94 12.27 -0.02
N GLY A 51 9.19 11.25 -0.84
CA GLY A 51 10.52 10.85 -1.28
C GLY A 51 11.31 10.08 -0.22
N GLU A 52 12.54 9.72 -0.55
CA GLU A 52 13.30 8.68 0.17
C GLU A 52 13.57 9.02 1.65
N ARG A 53 13.89 10.29 1.94
CA ARG A 53 14.35 10.72 3.27
C ARG A 53 13.25 10.70 4.32
N TRP A 54 12.08 11.25 3.98
CA TRP A 54 10.96 11.39 4.93
C TRP A 54 9.88 10.34 4.70
N GLY A 55 9.73 9.90 3.45
CA GLY A 55 8.74 8.92 3.05
C GLY A 55 8.92 7.55 3.70
N ILE A 56 10.17 7.15 3.97
CA ILE A 56 10.46 5.84 4.53
C ILE A 56 9.87 5.66 5.93
N LEU A 57 9.81 6.73 6.73
CA LEU A 57 9.16 6.71 8.04
C LEU A 57 7.67 6.34 7.90
N LEU A 58 7.00 6.93 6.91
CA LEU A 58 5.58 6.66 6.64
C LEU A 58 5.36 5.26 6.05
N LEU A 59 6.24 4.79 5.17
CA LEU A 59 6.16 3.42 4.62
C LEU A 59 6.36 2.35 5.69
N VAL A 60 7.35 2.52 6.58
CA VAL A 60 7.66 1.55 7.64
C VAL A 60 6.58 1.53 8.73
N SER A 61 5.82 2.60 8.90
CA SER A 61 4.68 2.62 9.83
C SER A 61 3.54 1.66 9.43
N LYS A 62 3.41 1.36 8.13
CA LYS A 62 2.43 0.42 7.59
C LYS A 62 3.02 -0.33 6.37
N PRO A 63 3.95 -1.26 6.61
CA PRO A 63 4.77 -1.86 5.55
C PRO A 63 3.95 -2.73 4.58
N GLN A 64 2.76 -3.18 4.97
CA GLN A 64 1.98 -4.16 4.23
C GLN A 64 1.29 -3.65 2.95
N SER A 65 1.21 -2.34 2.72
CA SER A 65 0.55 -1.80 1.51
C SER A 65 1.54 -1.43 0.40
N LEU A 66 2.56 -0.63 0.72
CA LEU A 66 3.55 -0.09 -0.24
C LEU A 66 5.00 -0.21 0.26
N GLY A 67 5.23 -0.96 1.35
CA GLY A 67 6.49 -0.94 2.09
C GLY A 67 7.71 -1.46 1.32
N ALA A 68 7.54 -2.29 0.29
CA ALA A 68 8.69 -2.80 -0.47
C ALA A 68 9.44 -1.69 -1.24
N ALA A 69 8.82 -0.52 -1.48
CA ALA A 69 9.54 0.65 -1.99
C ALA A 69 10.70 1.09 -1.09
N ALA A 70 10.58 0.90 0.24
CA ALA A 70 11.64 1.22 1.20
C ALA A 70 12.91 0.39 0.96
N LEU A 71 12.80 -0.80 0.37
CA LEU A 71 13.96 -1.64 0.04
C LEU A 71 14.78 -1.02 -1.10
N ILE A 72 14.11 -0.43 -2.10
CA ILE A 72 14.78 0.29 -3.19
C ILE A 72 15.49 1.53 -2.66
N TRP A 73 14.85 2.29 -1.78
CA TRP A 73 15.46 3.47 -1.17
C TRP A 73 16.64 3.11 -0.26
N ALA A 74 16.51 2.08 0.58
CA ALA A 74 17.59 1.60 1.42
C ALA A 74 18.78 1.07 0.61
N ARG A 75 18.54 0.54 -0.59
CA ARG A 75 19.61 0.17 -1.51
C ARG A 75 20.35 1.38 -2.05
N ARG A 76 19.63 2.46 -2.40
CA ARG A 76 20.22 3.70 -2.93
C ARG A 76 21.05 4.41 -1.86
N ASP A 77 20.50 4.53 -0.66
CA ASP A 77 21.19 5.08 0.50
C ASP A 77 20.65 4.41 1.77
N TRP A 78 21.42 3.49 2.35
CA TRP A 78 20.99 2.78 3.56
C TRP A 78 20.74 3.71 4.76
N ARG A 79 21.32 4.93 4.75
CA ARG A 79 21.17 5.91 5.83
C ARG A 79 19.75 6.42 5.96
N VAL A 80 18.90 6.29 4.94
CA VAL A 80 17.47 6.60 5.05
C VAL A 80 16.78 5.77 6.14
N LEU A 81 17.29 4.57 6.44
CA LEU A 81 16.80 3.72 7.54
C LEU A 81 17.13 4.29 8.94
N LEU A 82 18.07 5.23 9.04
CA LEU A 82 18.37 5.89 10.32
C LEU A 82 17.18 6.72 10.80
N VAL A 83 16.36 7.27 9.90
CA VAL A 83 15.18 8.07 10.26
C VAL A 83 14.15 7.24 11.05
N PRO A 84 13.62 6.11 10.53
CA PRO A 84 12.71 5.27 11.29
C PRO A 84 13.39 4.62 12.50
N ALA A 85 14.69 4.28 12.43
CA ALA A 85 15.42 3.73 13.57
C ALA A 85 15.51 4.73 14.74
N VAL A 86 15.83 5.99 14.46
CA VAL A 86 15.88 7.07 15.46
C VAL A 86 14.48 7.36 16.00
N ALA A 87 13.46 7.41 15.14
CA ALA A 87 12.07 7.59 15.58
C ALA A 87 11.61 6.45 16.50
N PHE A 88 11.97 5.21 16.17
CA PHE A 88 11.70 4.04 17.00
C PHE A 88 12.45 4.12 18.34
N ALA A 89 13.74 4.47 18.34
CA ALA A 89 14.51 4.66 19.56
C ALA A 89 13.94 5.78 20.45
N ALA A 90 13.59 6.92 19.86
CA ALA A 90 12.93 8.04 20.55
C ALA A 90 11.59 7.63 21.15
N SER A 91 10.88 6.67 20.55
CA SER A 91 9.62 6.15 21.10
C SER A 91 9.81 5.51 22.49
N PHE A 92 10.98 4.92 22.78
CA PHE A 92 11.27 4.38 24.11
C PHE A 92 11.50 5.47 25.15
N LEU A 93 12.01 6.64 24.74
CA LEU A 93 12.19 7.78 25.66
C LEU A 93 10.84 8.39 26.04
N LEU A 94 9.91 8.46 25.10
CA LEU A 94 8.60 9.09 25.29
C LEU A 94 7.59 8.16 25.98
N TRP A 95 7.56 6.87 25.58
CA TRP A 95 6.54 5.92 26.03
C TRP A 95 7.09 4.75 26.86
N GLY A 96 8.40 4.71 27.11
CA GLY A 96 9.06 3.59 27.79
C GLY A 96 9.07 2.33 26.92
N TYR A 97 9.17 1.16 27.57
CA TYR A 97 9.08 -0.14 26.92
C TYR A 97 7.62 -0.50 26.56
N TRP A 98 7.01 0.30 25.67
CA TRP A 98 5.65 0.07 25.18
C TRP A 98 5.46 -1.27 24.46
N PRO A 99 6.46 -1.86 23.74
CA PRO A 99 6.26 -3.15 23.06
C PRO A 99 5.88 -4.28 24.02
N GLY A 100 6.40 -4.26 25.26
CA GLY A 100 6.03 -5.25 26.28
C GLY A 100 4.61 -5.11 26.83
N ARG A 101 3.90 -4.03 26.48
CA ARG A 101 2.51 -3.76 26.88
C ARG A 101 1.52 -4.03 25.74
N VAL A 102 2.00 -4.28 24.53
CA VAL A 102 1.16 -4.60 23.38
C VAL A 102 0.66 -6.03 23.56
N GLN A 103 -0.63 -6.17 23.85
CA GLN A 103 -1.31 -7.45 23.74
C GLN A 103 -1.64 -7.69 22.28
N PHE A 104 -0.96 -8.65 21.67
CA PHE A 104 -1.30 -9.13 20.34
C PHE A 104 -2.48 -10.08 20.48
N ASP A 105 -3.68 -9.52 20.56
CA ASP A 105 -4.86 -10.31 20.28
C ASP A 105 -4.82 -10.65 18.78
N PRO A 106 -4.80 -11.94 18.40
CA PRO A 106 -4.92 -12.31 17.01
C PRO A 106 -6.22 -11.70 16.53
N VAL A 107 -6.10 -10.73 15.61
CA VAL A 107 -7.26 -10.07 15.06
C VAL A 107 -8.05 -11.15 14.33
N HIS A 108 -9.12 -11.67 14.95
CA HIS A 108 -10.00 -12.70 14.40
C HIS A 108 -10.83 -12.19 13.19
N THR A 109 -10.39 -11.14 12.51
CA THR A 109 -11.17 -10.45 11.49
C THR A 109 -11.07 -11.11 10.13
N VAL A 110 -12.20 -11.72 9.81
CA VAL A 110 -12.91 -12.12 8.57
C VAL A 110 -12.52 -11.47 7.23
N PHE A 111 -11.68 -10.43 7.16
CA PHE A 111 -11.46 -9.67 5.93
C PHE A 111 -9.98 -9.62 5.52
N ASN A 112 -9.45 -10.76 5.07
CA ASN A 112 -8.14 -10.88 4.44
C ASN A 112 -8.28 -11.04 2.92
N PHE A 113 -7.74 -10.09 2.16
CA PHE A 113 -7.67 -10.08 0.69
C PHE A 113 -6.28 -10.44 0.16
N ALA A 114 -5.35 -10.83 1.03
CA ALA A 114 -4.01 -11.21 0.60
C ALA A 114 -4.08 -12.45 -0.31
N PRO A 115 -3.46 -12.43 -1.50
CA PRO A 115 -3.31 -13.61 -2.35
C PRO A 115 -2.25 -14.59 -1.80
N PHE A 116 -1.88 -14.47 -0.53
CA PHE A 116 -0.83 -15.26 0.09
C PHE A 116 -1.29 -16.71 0.35
N PRO A 117 -0.42 -17.71 0.14
CA PRO A 117 0.97 -17.65 -0.33
C PRO A 117 1.11 -17.67 -1.86
N VAL A 118 0.02 -17.85 -2.61
CA VAL A 118 0.02 -18.03 -4.07
C VAL A 118 0.60 -16.82 -4.82
N GLY A 119 0.42 -15.61 -4.28
CA GLY A 119 0.96 -14.36 -4.82
C GLY A 119 2.48 -14.21 -4.66
N VAL A 120 3.11 -14.94 -3.74
CA VAL A 120 4.52 -14.72 -3.36
C VAL A 120 5.48 -14.86 -4.53
N PRO A 121 5.42 -15.91 -5.39
CA PRO A 121 6.32 -16.02 -6.54
C PRO A 121 6.23 -14.80 -7.48
N TYR A 122 5.02 -14.29 -7.72
CA TYR A 122 4.80 -13.10 -8.55
C TYR A 122 5.30 -11.84 -7.86
N GLY A 123 5.06 -11.70 -6.55
CA GLY A 123 5.59 -10.60 -5.74
C GLY A 123 7.12 -10.55 -5.75
N VAL A 124 7.78 -11.70 -5.60
CA VAL A 124 9.25 -11.80 -5.65
C VAL A 124 9.76 -11.46 -7.04
N TYR A 125 9.10 -11.94 -8.10
CA TYR A 125 9.48 -11.59 -9.47
C TYR A 125 9.36 -10.08 -9.73
N LEU A 126 8.25 -9.45 -9.33
CA LEU A 126 8.06 -8.00 -9.48
C LEU A 126 9.07 -7.21 -8.65
N LEU A 127 9.33 -7.62 -7.41
CA LEU A 127 10.33 -6.99 -6.56
C LEU A 127 11.75 -7.13 -7.14
N TRP A 128 12.09 -8.30 -7.68
CA TRP A 128 13.36 -8.51 -8.38
C TRP A 128 13.47 -7.61 -9.60
N ARG A 129 12.40 -7.47 -10.40
CA ARG A 129 12.38 -6.54 -11.52
C ARG A 129 12.56 -5.09 -11.08
N ALA A 130 11.82 -4.67 -10.05
CA ALA A 130 11.92 -3.36 -9.44
C ALA A 130 13.34 -3.08 -8.95
N TRP A 131 13.97 -4.08 -8.33
CA TRP A 131 15.37 -4.02 -7.93
C TRP A 131 16.28 -3.82 -9.13
N ARG A 132 16.13 -4.61 -10.20
CA ARG A 132 16.97 -4.48 -11.40
C ARG A 132 16.81 -3.13 -12.11
N SER A 133 15.61 -2.55 -12.12
CA SER A 133 15.31 -1.27 -12.78
C SER A 133 15.40 -0.06 -11.85
N ASP A 134 15.74 -0.26 -10.58
CA ASP A 134 15.75 0.80 -9.56
C ASP A 134 14.41 1.56 -9.51
N ASP A 135 13.30 0.82 -9.53
CA ASP A 135 11.93 1.36 -9.61
C ASP A 135 11.19 1.19 -8.27
N PRO A 136 11.12 2.22 -7.41
CA PRO A 136 10.44 2.14 -6.13
C PRO A 136 8.92 1.97 -6.29
N TYR A 137 8.33 2.41 -7.41
CA TYR A 137 6.88 2.27 -7.65
C TYR A 137 6.53 0.82 -7.96
N LEU A 138 7.35 0.15 -8.77
CA LEU A 138 7.16 -1.28 -9.06
C LEU A 138 7.36 -2.13 -7.80
N ALA A 139 8.30 -1.77 -6.93
CA ALA A 139 8.45 -2.41 -5.63
C ALA A 139 7.23 -2.14 -4.74
N ALA A 140 6.73 -0.91 -4.70
CA ALA A 140 5.53 -0.57 -3.92
C ALA A 140 4.34 -1.48 -4.29
N VAL A 141 4.05 -1.64 -5.58
CA VAL A 141 2.94 -2.48 -6.07
C VAL A 141 3.18 -3.98 -5.92
N SER A 142 4.42 -4.44 -5.68
CA SER A 142 4.68 -5.86 -5.38
C SER A 142 4.36 -6.21 -3.92
N THR A 143 4.35 -5.21 -3.02
CA THR A 143 4.10 -5.41 -1.58
C THR A 143 2.89 -6.30 -1.31
N PRO A 144 1.71 -6.07 -1.94
CA PRO A 144 0.53 -6.85 -1.59
C PRO A 144 0.60 -8.34 -1.87
N LEU A 145 1.43 -8.73 -2.82
CA LEU A 145 1.64 -10.12 -3.21
C LEU A 145 2.54 -10.86 -2.22
N LEU A 146 3.29 -10.13 -1.39
CA LEU A 146 4.27 -10.66 -0.45
C LEU A 146 3.75 -10.73 0.99
N MET A 147 2.63 -10.07 1.29
CA MET A 147 2.13 -9.95 2.66
C MET A 147 1.09 -11.04 2.97
N PRO A 148 1.13 -11.64 4.18
CA PRO A 148 0.16 -12.66 4.58
C PRO A 148 -1.22 -12.10 4.90
N TYR A 149 -1.32 -10.78 5.12
CA TYR A 149 -2.56 -10.12 5.48
C TYR A 149 -2.68 -8.74 4.85
N ILE A 150 -3.79 -8.51 4.14
CA ILE A 150 -4.13 -7.23 3.53
C ILE A 150 -5.63 -7.00 3.59
N ALA A 151 -6.03 -5.82 4.03
CA ALA A 151 -7.41 -5.36 3.93
C ALA A 151 -7.68 -4.80 2.53
N PRO A 152 -8.92 -4.90 2.01
CA PRO A 152 -9.27 -4.42 0.66
C PRO A 152 -8.91 -2.94 0.46
N TYR A 153 -9.24 -2.08 1.42
CA TYR A 153 -8.95 -0.65 1.34
C TYR A 153 -7.44 -0.34 1.18
N SER A 154 -6.53 -1.22 1.67
CA SER A 154 -5.08 -1.04 1.56
C SER A 154 -4.56 -1.15 0.13
N ILE A 155 -5.35 -1.72 -0.77
CA ILE A 155 -5.05 -1.86 -2.18
C ILE A 155 -5.30 -0.55 -2.96
N THR A 156 -6.01 0.42 -2.36
CA THR A 156 -6.30 1.71 -3.03
C THR A 156 -5.03 2.45 -3.45
N GLY A 157 -3.99 2.48 -2.59
CA GLY A 157 -2.70 3.09 -2.93
C GLY A 157 -1.98 2.37 -4.09
N VAL A 158 -2.13 1.04 -4.16
CA VAL A 158 -1.59 0.22 -5.25
C VAL A 158 -2.28 0.56 -6.56
N LEU A 159 -3.61 0.70 -6.55
CA LEU A 159 -4.37 1.11 -7.73
C LEU A 159 -4.01 2.54 -8.18
N VAL A 160 -3.73 3.47 -7.27
CA VAL A 160 -3.18 4.80 -7.62
C VAL A 160 -1.86 4.65 -8.38
N VAL A 161 -0.90 3.90 -7.82
CA VAL A 161 0.42 3.74 -8.47
C VAL A 161 0.29 3.04 -9.82
N LEU A 162 -0.49 1.95 -9.90
CA LEU A 162 -0.75 1.24 -11.14
C LEU A 162 -1.41 2.15 -12.18
N SER A 163 -2.46 2.87 -11.82
CA SER A 163 -3.21 3.69 -12.79
C SER A 163 -2.43 4.88 -13.32
N SER A 164 -1.52 5.44 -12.51
CA SER A 164 -0.65 6.53 -12.95
C SER A 164 0.56 6.05 -13.78
N ARG A 165 1.23 4.96 -13.37
CA ARG A 165 2.51 4.52 -13.99
C ARG A 165 2.40 3.30 -14.92
N TYR A 166 1.42 2.41 -14.69
CA TYR A 166 1.30 1.11 -15.35
C TYR A 166 -0.15 0.88 -15.87
N ARG A 167 -0.63 1.78 -16.73
CA ARG A 167 -2.05 1.90 -17.14
C ARG A 167 -2.71 0.58 -17.55
N THR A 168 -2.04 -0.23 -18.37
CA THR A 168 -2.58 -1.53 -18.81
C THR A 168 -2.78 -2.49 -17.63
N ALA A 169 -1.82 -2.57 -16.71
CA ALA A 169 -1.93 -3.39 -15.51
C ALA A 169 -3.04 -2.87 -14.58
N ALA A 170 -3.21 -1.54 -14.48
CA ALA A 170 -4.28 -0.93 -13.70
C ALA A 170 -5.68 -1.30 -14.19
N LEU A 171 -5.90 -1.32 -15.52
CA LEU A 171 -7.17 -1.72 -16.10
C LEU A 171 -7.51 -3.16 -15.76
N TRP A 172 -6.57 -4.09 -15.95
CA TRP A 172 -6.77 -5.49 -15.58
C TRP A 172 -7.04 -5.65 -14.08
N PHE A 173 -6.26 -4.96 -13.26
CA PHE A 173 -6.41 -5.00 -11.81
C PHE A 173 -7.77 -4.48 -11.36
N TYR A 174 -8.22 -3.36 -11.93
CA TYR A 174 -9.53 -2.78 -11.68
C TYR A 174 -10.67 -3.73 -12.07
N LEU A 175 -10.58 -4.38 -13.23
CA LEU A 175 -11.57 -5.36 -13.68
C LEU A 175 -11.62 -6.59 -12.77
N VAL A 176 -10.47 -7.11 -12.34
CA VAL A 176 -10.37 -8.25 -11.41
C VAL A 176 -11.01 -7.91 -10.06
N ILE A 177 -10.74 -6.71 -9.52
CA ILE A 177 -11.34 -6.26 -8.26
C ILE A 177 -12.87 -6.19 -8.37
N TRP A 178 -13.40 -5.65 -9.46
CA TRP A 178 -14.85 -5.60 -9.67
C TRP A 178 -15.47 -6.98 -9.86
N ALA A 179 -14.83 -7.84 -10.66
CA ALA A 179 -15.28 -9.21 -10.86
C ALA A 179 -15.35 -9.97 -9.53
N PHE A 180 -14.33 -9.83 -8.69
CA PHE A 180 -14.31 -10.39 -7.33
C PHE A 180 -15.52 -9.91 -6.52
N VAL A 181 -15.75 -8.59 -6.45
CA VAL A 181 -16.88 -8.02 -5.69
C VAL A 181 -18.22 -8.52 -6.19
N VAL A 182 -18.43 -8.59 -7.51
CA VAL A 182 -19.68 -9.10 -8.10
C VAL A 182 -19.90 -10.57 -7.74
N ILE A 183 -18.85 -11.39 -7.79
CA ILE A 183 -18.92 -12.81 -7.43
C ILE A 183 -19.26 -12.98 -5.95
N GLU A 184 -18.58 -12.26 -5.06
CA GLU A 184 -18.81 -12.36 -3.62
C GLU A 184 -20.21 -11.85 -3.22
N VAL A 185 -20.66 -10.74 -3.78
CA VAL A 185 -22.03 -10.23 -3.53
C VAL A 185 -23.08 -11.23 -3.99
N ARG A 186 -22.86 -11.96 -5.09
CA ARG A 186 -23.77 -13.03 -5.53
C ARG A 186 -23.78 -14.21 -4.56
N ARG A 187 -22.61 -14.63 -4.05
CA ARG A 187 -22.48 -15.72 -3.07
C ARG A 187 -23.20 -15.42 -1.76
N LEU A 188 -23.25 -14.15 -1.35
CA LEU A 188 -23.92 -13.74 -0.11
C LEU A 188 -25.46 -13.68 -0.24
N ASN A 189 -25.98 -13.57 -1.47
CA ASN A 189 -27.41 -13.37 -1.75
C ASN A 189 -28.13 -14.62 -2.30
N GLY A 190 -27.40 -15.71 -2.58
CA GLY A 190 -27.94 -16.97 -3.09
C GLY A 190 -27.80 -18.09 -2.09
#